data_AF-A0A7X0NF27-F1
#
_entry.id   AF-A0A7X0NF27-F1
#
_cell.length_a   1.000
_cell.length_b   1.000
_cell.length_c   1.000
_cell.angle_alpha   90.00
_cell.angle_beta   90.00
_cell.angle_gamma   90.00
#
_symmetry.space_group_name_H-M   'P 1'
#
loop_
_entity.id
_entity.type
_entity.pdbx_description
1 polymer ?
#
loop_
_entity_poly.entity_id
_entity_poly.type
_entity_poly.pdbx_seq_one_letter_code
_entity_poly.pdbx_strand_id
1 'polypeptide(L)'
;MNRSDLVKLFTSVLVLPVSYWLIAYYFEESSLSLANLFFFTLLALIGGAVGALYAYYGYTLFFKNTWLAGLIPSVSLIYITINMELDNFLPLGDLCLVISCWMVASEVTKIKIKRTN
;
A
#
# COMPACT_ATOMS: atom_id res chain seq x y z
N MET A 1 -13.87 -9.84 -11.24
CA MET A 1 -12.71 -10.28 -10.43
C MET A 1 -13.14 -11.56 -9.74
N ASN A 2 -12.30 -12.60 -9.66
CA ASN A 2 -12.71 -13.81 -8.93
C ASN A 2 -12.66 -13.56 -7.43
N ARG A 3 -13.51 -14.27 -6.67
CA ARG A 3 -13.57 -14.16 -5.19
C ARG A 3 -12.20 -14.39 -4.54
N SER A 4 -11.38 -15.28 -5.10
CA SER A 4 -10.00 -15.55 -4.64
C SER A 4 -9.07 -14.35 -4.79
N ASP A 5 -9.18 -13.59 -5.89
CA ASP A 5 -8.33 -12.42 -6.15
C ASP A 5 -8.68 -11.26 -5.20
N LEU A 6 -9.98 -11.09 -4.91
CA LEU A 6 -10.46 -10.14 -3.91
C LEU A 6 -9.95 -10.48 -2.50
N VAL A 7 -10.03 -11.75 -2.10
CA VAL A 7 -9.54 -12.18 -0.78
C VAL A 7 -8.04 -11.91 -0.65
N LYS A 8 -7.23 -12.21 -1.67
CA LYS A 8 -5.78 -11.92 -1.67
C LYS A 8 -5.47 -10.42 -1.53
N LEU A 9 -6.21 -9.57 -2.23
CA LEU A 9 -6.07 -8.12 -2.12
C LEU A 9 -6.38 -7.63 -0.70
N PHE A 10 -7.51 -8.06 -0.14
CA PHE A 10 -7.92 -7.66 1.21
C PHE A 10 -6.96 -8.19 2.29
N THR A 11 -6.51 -9.44 2.20
CA THR A 11 -5.55 -9.97 3.17
C THR A 11 -4.20 -9.28 3.06
N SER A 12 -3.74 -8.93 1.86
CA SER A 12 -2.47 -8.19 1.68
C SER A 12 -2.53 -6.80 2.33
N VAL A 13 -3.65 -6.09 2.20
CA VAL A 13 -3.86 -4.77 2.82
C VAL A 13 -3.98 -4.87 4.34
N LEU A 14 -4.54 -5.95 4.88
CA LEU A 14 -4.71 -6.14 6.34
C LEU A 14 -3.46 -6.68 7.04
N VAL A 15 -2.62 -7.46 6.35
CA VAL A 15 -1.36 -7.98 6.91
C VAL A 15 -0.34 -6.86 7.14
N LEU A 16 -0.34 -5.83 6.28
CA LEU A 16 0.59 -4.71 6.38
C LEU A 16 0.46 -3.93 7.70
N PRO A 17 -0.72 -3.43 8.12
CA PRO A 17 -0.91 -2.77 9.40
C PRO A 17 -0.45 -3.60 10.60
N VAL A 18 -0.76 -4.90 10.58
CA VAL A 18 -0.40 -5.82 11.67
C VAL A 18 1.12 -6.01 11.72
N SER A 19 1.78 -6.17 10.58
CA SER A 19 3.23 -6.30 10.50
C SER A 19 3.95 -5.01 10.93
N TYR A 20 3.48 -3.84 10.50
CA TYR A 20 4.03 -2.55 10.90
C TYR A 20 3.81 -2.24 12.38
N TRP A 21 2.66 -2.64 12.93
CA TRP A 21 2.39 -2.54 14.36
C TRP A 21 3.33 -3.44 15.19
N LEU A 22 3.60 -4.67 14.74
CA LEU A 22 4.56 -5.57 15.39
C LEU A 22 6.00 -5.06 15.31
N ILE A 23 6.40 -4.46 14.17
CA ILE A 23 7.72 -3.84 14.01
C ILE A 23 7.85 -2.64 14.96
N ALA A 24 6.86 -1.77 15.00
CA ALA A 24 6.83 -0.65 15.95
C ALA A 24 6.92 -1.15 17.41
N TYR A 25 6.22 -2.25 17.74
CA TYR A 25 6.26 -2.85 19.07
C TYR A 25 7.65 -3.36 19.46
N TYR A 26 8.35 -3.96 18.50
CA TYR A 26 9.65 -4.55 18.75
C TYR A 26 10.78 -3.51 18.79
N PHE A 27 10.68 -2.43 18.01
CA PHE A 27 11.77 -1.45 17.85
C PHE A 27 11.61 -0.18 18.69
N GLU A 28 10.40 0.28 18.99
CA GLU A 28 10.21 1.53 19.72
C GLU A 28 10.03 1.35 21.24
N GLU A 29 10.06 0.11 21.77
CA GLU A 29 9.85 -0.23 23.20
C GLU A 29 8.67 0.52 23.86
N SER A 30 7.73 1.01 23.05
CA SER A 30 6.74 1.98 23.47
C SER A 30 5.38 1.30 23.61
N SER A 31 4.62 1.76 24.60
CA SER A 31 3.26 1.32 24.88
C SER A 31 2.35 1.56 23.67
N LEU A 32 2.30 0.60 22.74
CA LEU A 32 1.48 0.73 21.55
C LEU A 32 0.00 0.68 21.90
N SER A 33 -0.58 1.86 21.93
CA SER A 33 -2.02 2.07 21.96
C SER A 33 -2.68 1.42 20.75
N LEU A 34 -3.87 0.86 20.96
CA LEU A 34 -4.78 0.43 19.88
C LEU A 34 -5.02 1.54 18.84
N ALA A 35 -4.86 2.81 19.21
CA ALA A 35 -4.95 3.95 18.29
C ALA A 35 -3.89 3.88 17.16
N ASN A 36 -2.68 3.42 17.43
CA ASN A 36 -1.61 3.33 16.42
C ASN A 36 -1.92 2.22 15.40
N LEU A 37 -2.48 1.09 15.84
CA LEU A 37 -2.94 0.03 14.96
C LEU A 37 -4.06 0.53 14.03
N PHE A 38 -5.01 1.30 14.58
CA PHE A 38 -6.07 1.91 13.78
C PHE A 38 -5.51 2.90 12.75
N PHE A 39 -4.53 3.73 13.15
CA PHE A 39 -3.87 4.67 12.27
C PHE A 39 -3.13 3.98 11.12
N PHE A 40 -2.33 2.95 11.40
CA PHE A 40 -1.66 2.16 10.35
C PHE A 40 -2.66 1.43 9.44
N THR A 41 -3.79 0.98 9.98
CA THR A 41 -4.86 0.36 9.18
C THR A 41 -5.47 1.36 8.21
N LEU A 42 -5.74 2.58 8.67
CA LEU A 42 -6.28 3.64 7.84
C LEU A 42 -5.31 4.04 6.72
N LEU A 43 -4.02 4.19 7.04
CA LEU A 43 -2.96 4.47 6.06
C LEU A 43 -2.82 3.35 5.02
N ALA A 44 -2.86 2.08 5.44
CA ALA A 44 -2.80 0.95 4.50
C ALA A 44 -4.03 0.91 3.60
N LEU A 45 -5.23 1.20 4.11
CA LEU A 45 -6.44 1.29 3.31
C LEU A 45 -6.37 2.41 2.27
N ILE A 46 -5.90 3.60 2.68
CA ILE A 46 -5.72 4.75 1.77
C ILE A 46 -4.68 4.41 0.69
N GLY A 47 -3.51 3.93 1.09
CA GLY A 47 -2.45 3.52 0.15
C GLY A 47 -2.95 2.46 -0.83
N GLY A 48 -3.66 1.45 -0.33
CA GLY A 48 -4.25 0.40 -1.16
C GLY A 48 -5.29 0.93 -2.15
N ALA A 49 -6.19 1.81 -1.73
CA ALA A 49 -7.19 2.42 -2.60
C ALA A 49 -6.54 3.26 -3.72
N VAL A 50 -5.53 4.06 -3.38
CA VAL A 50 -4.75 4.85 -4.34
C VAL A 50 -4.03 3.92 -5.33
N GLY A 51 -3.37 2.86 -4.84
CA GLY A 51 -2.69 1.88 -5.69
C GLY A 51 -3.65 1.15 -6.63
N ALA A 52 -4.86 0.80 -6.16
CA ALA A 52 -5.87 0.16 -6.98
C ALA A 52 -6.40 1.07 -8.09
N LEU A 53 -6.71 2.34 -7.78
CA LEU A 53 -7.14 3.33 -8.77
C LEU A 53 -6.03 3.58 -9.78
N TYR A 54 -4.80 3.78 -9.31
CA TYR A 54 -3.65 4.00 -10.18
C TYR A 54 -3.40 2.82 -11.12
N ALA A 55 -3.41 1.58 -10.62
CA ALA A 55 -3.25 0.42 -11.49
C ALA A 55 -4.44 0.23 -12.44
N TYR A 56 -5.66 0.54 -12.00
CA TYR A 56 -6.85 0.41 -12.86
C TYR A 56 -6.80 1.35 -14.07
N TYR A 57 -6.49 2.64 -13.87
CA TYR A 57 -6.40 3.64 -14.93
C TYR A 57 -5.04 3.67 -15.63
N GLY A 58 -3.97 3.45 -14.88
CA GLY A 58 -2.61 3.40 -15.39
C GLY A 58 -2.37 2.21 -16.32
N TYR A 59 -3.07 1.09 -16.10
CA TYR A 59 -2.93 -0.09 -16.96
C TYR A 59 -3.20 0.17 -18.44
N THR A 60 -4.15 1.06 -18.73
CA THR A 60 -4.45 1.49 -20.11
C THR A 60 -3.37 2.36 -20.75
N LEU A 61 -2.47 2.94 -19.95
CA LEU A 61 -1.44 3.88 -20.42
C LEU A 61 -0.01 3.32 -20.36
N PHE A 62 0.34 2.45 -19.40
CA PHE A 62 1.75 2.05 -19.19
C PHE A 62 2.04 0.55 -18.91
N PHE A 63 1.06 -0.33 -18.63
CA PHE A 63 1.33 -1.54 -17.84
C PHE A 63 1.26 -2.87 -18.61
N LYS A 64 2.31 -3.18 -19.37
CA LYS A 64 2.66 -4.59 -19.59
C LYS A 64 3.52 -5.18 -18.46
N ASN A 65 4.02 -4.34 -17.54
CA ASN A 65 4.93 -4.74 -16.48
C ASN A 65 4.40 -4.38 -15.09
N THR A 66 4.19 -5.39 -14.26
CA THR A 66 3.69 -5.32 -12.86
C THR A 66 4.66 -4.65 -11.91
N TRP A 67 5.94 -4.51 -12.28
CA TRP A 67 6.93 -3.86 -11.43
C TRP A 67 6.84 -2.33 -11.54
N LEU A 68 6.80 -1.81 -12.78
CA LEU A 68 6.60 -0.38 -13.06
C LEU A 68 5.27 0.13 -12.51
N ALA A 69 4.27 -0.73 -12.53
CA ALA A 69 2.93 -0.50 -12.00
C ALA A 69 2.89 0.00 -10.55
N GLY A 70 3.77 -0.56 -9.71
CA GLY A 70 3.85 -0.22 -8.31
C GLY A 70 5.00 0.75 -7.99
N LEU A 71 6.07 0.75 -8.79
CA LEU A 71 7.20 1.65 -8.60
C LEU A 71 6.81 3.13 -8.77
N ILE A 72 6.10 3.48 -9.84
CA ILE A 72 5.72 4.86 -10.13
C ILE A 72 4.88 5.49 -8.99
N PRO A 73 3.78 4.87 -8.53
CA PRO A 73 2.97 5.46 -7.47
C PRO A 73 3.71 5.49 -6.13
N SER A 74 4.60 4.52 -5.86
CA SER A 74 5.46 4.57 -4.68
C SER A 74 6.43 5.76 -4.70
N VAL A 75 7.10 6.02 -5.84
CA VAL A 75 7.99 7.19 -5.97
C VAL A 75 7.21 8.49 -5.85
N SER A 76 6.02 8.58 -6.44
CA SER A 76 5.14 9.74 -6.30
C SER A 76 4.70 9.97 -4.86
N LEU A 77 4.34 8.91 -4.13
CA LEU A 77 3.95 9.01 -2.73
C LEU A 77 5.12 9.42 -1.83
N ILE A 78 6.31 8.85 -2.04
CA ILE A 78 7.53 9.27 -1.33
C ILE A 78 7.80 10.76 -1.55
N TYR A 79 7.69 11.23 -2.81
CA TYR A 79 7.88 12.64 -3.13
C TYR A 79 6.84 13.54 -2.44
N ILE A 80 5.57 13.15 -2.42
CA ILE A 80 4.50 13.89 -1.74
C ILE A 80 4.75 13.93 -0.23
N THR A 81 5.06 12.79 0.38
CA THR A 81 5.35 12.68 1.82
C THR A 81 6.49 13.60 2.24
N ILE A 82 7.60 13.62 1.48
CA ILE A 82 8.75 14.50 1.74
C ILE A 82 8.34 15.98 1.64
N ASN A 83 7.59 16.37 0.61
CA ASN A 83 7.20 17.78 0.41
C ASN A 83 6.11 18.26 1.38
N MET A 84 5.33 17.36 1.94
CA MET A 84 4.28 17.68 2.91
C MET A 84 4.81 17.71 4.35
N GLU A 85 6.12 17.56 4.57
CA GLU A 85 6.75 17.55 5.89
C GLU A 85 6.02 16.64 6.89
N LEU A 86 5.59 15.45 6.41
CA LEU A 86 4.96 14.43 7.26
C LEU A 86 5.92 13.85 8.33
N ASP A 87 7.16 14.31 8.36
CA ASP A 87 8.24 13.98 9.30
C ASP A 87 7.83 14.02 10.79
N ASN A 88 6.71 14.65 11.14
CA ASN A 88 6.22 14.71 12.52
C ASN A 88 5.33 13.52 12.97
N PHE A 89 4.97 12.55 12.12
CA PHE A 89 3.89 11.59 12.46
C PHE A 89 4.20 10.08 12.33
N LEU A 90 5.45 9.68 12.55
CA LEU A 90 5.99 8.30 12.47
C LEU A 90 6.44 7.89 11.05
N PRO A 91 7.77 7.74 10.83
CA PRO A 91 8.35 7.22 9.58
C PRO A 91 7.77 5.85 9.15
N LEU A 92 7.33 5.05 10.13
CA LEU A 92 6.67 3.76 9.89
C LEU A 92 5.29 3.90 9.22
N GLY A 93 4.58 5.00 9.46
CA GLY A 93 3.27 5.25 8.85
C GLY A 93 3.37 5.48 7.35
N ASP A 94 4.31 6.31 6.92
CA ASP A 94 4.55 6.60 5.51
C ASP A 94 5.03 5.36 4.75
N LEU A 95 5.91 4.57 5.37
CA LEU A 95 6.34 3.28 4.83
C LEU A 95 5.15 2.30 4.66
N CYS A 96 4.24 2.23 5.63
CA CYS A 96 3.03 1.41 5.55
C CYS A 96 2.15 1.85 4.36
N LEU A 97 1.97 3.16 4.17
CA LEU A 97 1.19 3.72 3.08
C LEU A 97 1.81 3.40 1.70
N VAL A 98 3.13 3.62 1.56
CA VAL A 98 3.87 3.41 0.29
C VAL A 98 3.89 1.93 -0.11
N ILE A 99 4.15 1.03 0.84
CA ILE A 99 4.17 -0.42 0.56
C ILE A 99 2.76 -0.95 0.24
N SER A 100 1.74 -0.50 0.96
CA SER A 100 0.35 -0.88 0.66
C SER A 100 -0.05 -0.47 -0.76
N CYS A 101 0.29 0.76 -1.16
CA CYS A 101 0.08 1.25 -2.52
C CYS A 101 0.78 0.37 -3.56
N TRP A 102 2.05 0.05 -3.36
CA TRP A 102 2.81 -0.81 -4.27
C TRP A 102 2.16 -2.19 -4.41
N MET A 103 1.94 -2.90 -3.29
CA MET A 103 1.42 -4.27 -3.32
C MET A 103 0.07 -4.33 -4.04
N VAL A 104 -0.85 -3.42 -3.72
CA VAL A 104 -2.18 -3.40 -4.32
C VAL A 104 -2.11 -3.04 -5.81
N ALA A 105 -1.28 -2.07 -6.20
CA ALA A 105 -1.10 -1.71 -7.60
C ALA A 105 -0.54 -2.89 -8.43
N SER A 106 0.42 -3.62 -7.88
CA SER A 106 1.01 -4.80 -8.52
C SER A 106 -0.01 -5.93 -8.70
N GLU A 107 -0.78 -6.25 -7.65
CA GLU A 107 -1.80 -7.30 -7.72
C GLU A 107 -2.95 -6.95 -8.67
N VAL A 108 -3.46 -5.72 -8.64
CA VAL A 108 -4.51 -5.25 -9.56
C VAL A 108 -4.02 -5.34 -11.01
N THR A 109 -2.76 -5.01 -11.25
CA THR A 109 -2.14 -5.15 -12.58
C THR A 109 -2.09 -6.60 -13.04
N LYS A 110 -1.62 -7.53 -12.18
CA LYS A 110 -1.59 -8.97 -12.51
C LYS A 110 -2.97 -9.51 -12.88
N ILE A 111 -3.99 -9.13 -12.11
CA ILE A 111 -5.38 -9.53 -12.36
C ILE A 111 -5.85 -9.02 -13.73
N LYS A 112 -5.48 -7.78 -14.10
CA LYS A 112 -5.88 -7.18 -15.37
C LYS A 112 -5.14 -7.83 -16.55
N ILE A 113 -3.84 -8.11 -16.44
CA ILE A 113 -3.06 -8.88 -17.43
C ILE A 113 -3.70 -10.24 -17.70
N LYS A 114 -4.00 -11.00 -16.64
CA LYS A 114 -4.62 -12.33 -16.75
C LYS A 114 -5.99 -12.33 -17.45
N ARG A 115 -6.69 -11.20 -17.47
CA ARG A 115 -7.97 -11.04 -18.18
C ARG A 115 -7.83 -10.66 -19.65
N THR A 116 -6.65 -10.19 -20.07
CA THR A 116 -6.44 -9.66 -21.43
C THR A 116 -5.71 -10.64 -22.34
N ASN A 117 -5.07 -11.67 -21.77
CA ASN A 117 -4.48 -12.82 -22.47
C ASN A 117 -5.38 -14.05 -22.32
#